data_AF-A0A815Z1E5-F1
#
_entry.id   AF-A0A815Z1E5-F1
#
_cell.length_a   1.000
_cell.length_b   1.000
_cell.length_c   1.000
_cell.angle_alpha   90.00
_cell.angle_beta   90.00
_cell.angle_gamma   90.00
#
_symmetry.space_group_name_H-M   'P 1'
#
loop_
_entity.id
_entity.type
_entity.pdbx_description
1 polymer ?
#
loop_
_entity_poly.entity_id
_entity_poly.type
_entity_poly.pdbx_seq_one_letter_code
_entity_poly.pdbx_strand_id
1 'polypeptide(L)'
;KFESMMDSHIEMINDQKDSLKKNIQTRYETFANECEKVKLRWQQFRPREQDMEDEKKCRESLKLVRDKEKEIQDLMKQKEKIIEEFKLFGMTEPSFQDLDEVSNDIAQIKNVWGVYEEYQQELNELTKEDWITFRSKTYRFDEFLSNWQEKLKQISPVADTGKASKKTSTTNMNVRIQQEIDNYRLITPLLKWVRGEALSPDHWLELFRILKMPRGTMLEKLTFGDILKARPEIASNAEQLKDLNVRAQSEHTIREALKELENWGASAQFSLTDYVDTKQQKIQIIKDWKDLFTQIGDNQSLLSSLKDSPYYKNFESQAQIWEQRLGILDECLHTLNQIQRKFVYLEPIFGRGALPKEQSRFREVDKEFREIMSEIASKPRLVVLAQRKDLSNLLKSMLDQLGRCQKALNELLEEKRSIFPRFYFIGDDDLLEILGQATNPTVIQSHLKKLFAGIHSVRFDEANQHILGMRSLDGELVPLIKKIRITTSVEEWLKQLAKEMVTTLQNLLLNALQDSKKQIGQVPVEKYPSQISCLAESINFTERCEEAIKNGQLDKFHTDIQQVLEKYTNVHID
;
A
#
# COMPACT_ATOMS: atom_id res chain seq x y z
N LYS A 1 -43.08 112.21 -2.34
CA LYS A 1 -42.97 111.35 -3.55
C LYS A 1 -42.22 110.04 -3.28
N PHE A 2 -41.15 110.03 -2.48
CA PHE A 2 -40.44 108.79 -2.11
C PHE A 2 -41.24 107.96 -1.09
N GLU A 3 -41.83 108.58 -0.06
CA GLU A 3 -42.68 107.88 0.94
C GLU A 3 -43.91 107.20 0.31
N SER A 4 -44.69 107.89 -0.52
CA SER A 4 -45.83 107.28 -1.23
C SER A 4 -45.43 106.15 -2.20
N MET A 5 -44.21 106.18 -2.76
CA MET A 5 -43.70 105.09 -3.59
C MET A 5 -43.25 103.91 -2.72
N MET A 6 -42.73 104.19 -1.52
CA MET A 6 -42.34 103.19 -0.52
C MET A 6 -43.56 102.52 0.12
N ASP A 7 -44.62 103.27 0.42
CA ASP A 7 -45.89 102.75 0.95
C ASP A 7 -46.60 101.88 -0.10
N SER A 8 -46.64 102.30 -1.37
CA SER A 8 -47.14 101.46 -2.46
C SER A 8 -46.30 100.20 -2.69
N HIS A 9 -44.98 100.27 -2.48
CA HIS A 9 -44.10 99.10 -2.54
C HIS A 9 -44.29 98.17 -1.34
N ILE A 10 -44.55 98.72 -0.14
CA ILE A 10 -44.86 97.97 1.07
C ILE A 10 -46.23 97.27 0.94
N GLU A 11 -47.25 97.94 0.38
CA GLU A 11 -48.52 97.30 0.03
C GLU A 11 -48.33 96.19 -1.01
N MET A 12 -47.56 96.43 -2.08
CA MET A 12 -47.27 95.40 -3.09
C MET A 12 -46.51 94.21 -2.50
N ILE A 13 -45.57 94.44 -1.57
CA ILE A 13 -44.84 93.38 -0.85
C ILE A 13 -45.79 92.62 0.10
N ASN A 14 -46.71 93.30 0.77
CA ASN A 14 -47.70 92.65 1.64
C ASN A 14 -48.73 91.83 0.84
N ASP A 15 -49.21 92.34 -0.29
CA ASP A 15 -50.09 91.60 -1.22
C ASP A 15 -49.37 90.38 -1.81
N GLN A 16 -48.09 90.53 -2.18
CA GLN A 16 -47.27 89.39 -2.61
C GLN A 16 -47.05 88.40 -1.48
N LYS A 17 -46.84 88.85 -0.24
CA LYS A 17 -46.68 88.00 0.94
C LYS A 17 -47.97 87.23 1.25
N ASP A 18 -49.13 87.87 1.15
CA ASP A 18 -50.42 87.21 1.40
C ASP A 18 -50.81 86.27 0.26
N SER A 19 -50.47 86.60 -1.00
CA SER A 19 -50.57 85.69 -2.13
C SER A 19 -49.67 84.45 -1.96
N LEU A 20 -48.43 84.63 -1.49
CA LEU A 20 -47.49 83.55 -1.19
C LEU A 20 -47.99 82.69 -0.01
N LYS A 21 -48.48 83.29 1.07
CA LYS A 21 -49.11 82.55 2.19
C LYS A 21 -50.31 81.72 1.73
N LYS A 22 -51.15 82.26 0.85
CA LYS A 22 -52.29 81.52 0.27
C LYS A 22 -51.83 80.37 -0.62
N ASN A 23 -50.77 80.55 -1.41
CA ASN A 23 -50.17 79.51 -2.23
C ASN A 23 -49.56 78.39 -1.36
N ILE A 24 -48.84 78.75 -0.30
CA ILE A 24 -48.30 77.83 0.70
C ILE A 24 -49.42 77.03 1.39
N GLN A 25 -50.53 77.68 1.75
CA GLN A 25 -51.71 77.03 2.33
C GLN A 25 -52.35 76.04 1.34
N THR A 26 -52.50 76.40 0.06
CA THR A 26 -53.03 75.48 -0.98
C THR A 26 -52.09 74.29 -1.24
N ARG A 27 -50.76 74.52 -1.21
CA ARG A 27 -49.76 73.43 -1.30
C ARG A 27 -49.84 72.50 -0.11
N TYR A 28 -49.99 73.05 1.10
CA TYR A 28 -50.22 72.26 2.31
C TYR A 28 -51.48 71.40 2.20
N GLU A 29 -52.62 71.95 1.78
CA GLU A 29 -53.86 71.20 1.61
C GLU A 29 -53.75 70.11 0.53
N THR A 30 -53.02 70.38 -0.55
CA THR A 30 -52.75 69.39 -1.60
C THR A 30 -51.87 68.26 -1.08
N PHE A 31 -50.81 68.60 -0.33
CA PHE A 31 -49.88 67.64 0.27
C PHE A 31 -50.53 66.83 1.41
N ALA A 32 -51.39 67.44 2.22
CA ALA A 32 -52.15 66.75 3.27
C ALA A 32 -53.12 65.71 2.67
N ASN A 33 -53.82 66.07 1.58
CA ASN A 33 -54.65 65.13 0.82
C ASN A 33 -53.82 63.98 0.20
N GLU A 34 -52.58 64.25 -0.23
CA GLU A 34 -51.67 63.22 -0.73
C GLU A 34 -51.23 62.27 0.41
N CYS A 35 -50.87 62.81 1.58
CA CYS A 35 -50.54 62.03 2.77
C CYS A 35 -51.70 61.11 3.19
N GLU A 36 -52.94 61.61 3.19
CA GLU A 36 -54.13 60.83 3.54
C GLU A 36 -54.39 59.70 2.53
N LYS A 37 -54.24 59.97 1.23
CA LYS A 37 -54.34 58.94 0.18
C LYS A 37 -53.28 57.85 0.34
N VAL A 38 -52.05 58.22 0.71
CA VAL A 38 -50.96 57.27 0.96
C VAL A 38 -51.24 56.44 2.22
N LYS A 39 -51.76 57.04 3.30
CA LYS A 39 -52.20 56.33 4.51
C LYS A 39 -53.29 55.29 4.19
N LEU A 40 -54.32 55.66 3.45
CA LEU A 40 -55.40 54.76 3.05
C LEU A 40 -54.90 53.61 2.16
N ARG A 41 -54.02 53.91 1.20
CA ARG A 41 -53.38 52.88 0.37
C ARG A 41 -52.51 51.94 1.20
N TRP A 42 -51.72 52.47 2.13
CA TRP A 42 -50.91 51.64 3.03
C TRP A 42 -51.78 50.72 3.88
N GLN A 43 -52.86 51.22 4.49
CA GLN A 43 -53.78 50.40 5.27
C GLN A 43 -54.45 49.27 4.44
N GLN A 44 -54.70 49.51 3.15
CA GLN A 44 -55.26 48.50 2.25
C GLN A 44 -54.24 47.42 1.87
N PHE A 45 -53.01 47.82 1.53
CA PHE A 45 -51.99 46.94 0.93
C PHE A 45 -50.87 46.54 1.90
N ARG A 46 -50.94 46.94 3.18
CA ARG A 46 -50.00 46.51 4.22
C ARG A 46 -49.93 44.97 4.23
N PRO A 47 -48.73 44.37 4.18
CA PRO A 47 -48.57 42.92 4.22
C PRO A 47 -49.30 42.31 5.42
N ARG A 48 -50.21 41.36 5.16
CA ARG A 48 -51.01 40.68 6.20
C ARG A 48 -50.41 39.34 6.54
N GLU A 49 -50.81 38.76 7.67
CA GLU A 49 -50.40 37.40 8.08
C GLU A 49 -50.72 36.34 7.02
N GLN A 50 -51.75 36.54 6.21
CA GLN A 50 -52.14 35.64 5.10
C GLN A 50 -51.19 35.69 3.90
N ASP A 51 -50.42 36.77 3.74
CA ASP A 51 -49.43 36.89 2.65
C ASP A 51 -48.14 36.12 2.97
N MET A 52 -47.96 35.69 4.22
CA MET A 52 -46.76 35.00 4.72
C MET A 52 -46.71 33.50 4.36
N GLU A 53 -47.80 32.93 3.83
CA GLU A 53 -47.86 31.49 3.50
C GLU A 53 -47.15 31.18 2.17
N ASP A 54 -47.18 32.09 1.21
CA ASP A 54 -46.68 31.90 -0.16
C ASP A 54 -45.37 32.68 -0.41
N GLU A 55 -44.31 31.97 -0.79
CA GLU A 55 -42.98 32.53 -1.08
C GLU A 55 -42.99 33.57 -2.22
N LYS A 56 -43.94 33.46 -3.15
CA LYS A 56 -44.11 34.44 -4.22
C LYS A 56 -44.74 35.73 -3.68
N LYS A 57 -45.77 35.60 -2.84
CA LYS A 57 -46.40 36.74 -2.17
C LYS A 57 -45.44 37.43 -1.20
N CYS A 58 -44.61 36.68 -0.48
CA CYS A 58 -43.56 37.26 0.36
C CYS A 58 -42.59 38.16 -0.43
N ARG A 59 -42.18 37.74 -1.63
CA ARG A 59 -41.33 38.56 -2.52
C ARG A 59 -42.07 39.80 -3.04
N GLU A 60 -43.34 39.68 -3.38
CA GLU A 60 -44.18 40.81 -3.81
C GLU A 60 -44.41 41.80 -2.66
N SER A 61 -44.63 41.33 -1.44
CA SER A 61 -44.73 42.13 -0.21
C SER A 61 -43.43 42.85 0.12
N LEU A 62 -42.27 42.19 -0.01
CA LEU A 62 -40.96 42.83 0.16
C LEU A 62 -40.74 43.96 -0.85
N LYS A 63 -41.08 43.73 -2.12
CA LYS A 63 -40.99 44.76 -3.16
C LYS A 63 -41.91 45.95 -2.85
N LEU A 64 -43.14 45.68 -2.45
CA LEU A 64 -44.11 46.70 -2.05
C LEU A 64 -43.60 47.54 -0.86
N VAL A 65 -43.02 46.89 0.16
CA VAL A 65 -42.44 47.59 1.33
C VAL A 65 -41.29 48.50 0.90
N ARG A 66 -40.39 48.05 0.01
CA ARG A 66 -39.28 48.88 -0.51
C ARG A 66 -39.79 50.07 -1.35
N ASP A 67 -40.78 49.85 -2.21
CA ASP A 67 -41.34 50.89 -3.08
C ASP A 67 -42.09 51.95 -2.24
N LYS A 68 -42.83 51.52 -1.22
CA LYS A 68 -43.55 52.43 -0.29
C LYS A 68 -42.62 53.16 0.65
N GLU A 69 -41.51 52.57 1.06
CA GLU A 69 -40.48 53.27 1.84
C GLU A 69 -39.90 54.45 1.06
N LYS A 70 -39.55 54.25 -0.23
CA LYS A 70 -39.04 55.34 -1.07
C LYS A 70 -40.06 56.46 -1.23
N GLU A 71 -41.31 56.11 -1.49
CA GLU A 71 -42.43 57.06 -1.60
C GLU A 71 -42.58 57.89 -0.31
N ILE A 72 -42.53 57.25 0.87
CA ILE A 72 -42.62 57.95 2.16
C ILE A 72 -41.38 58.79 2.48
N GLN A 73 -40.17 58.33 2.14
CA GLN A 73 -38.96 59.14 2.30
C GLN A 73 -39.00 60.42 1.47
N ASP A 74 -39.53 60.36 0.25
CA ASP A 74 -39.67 61.54 -0.60
C ASP A 74 -40.77 62.49 -0.08
N LEU A 75 -41.86 61.95 0.46
CA LEU A 75 -42.89 62.73 1.15
C LEU A 75 -42.36 63.36 2.45
N MET A 76 -41.50 62.68 3.21
CA MET A 76 -40.87 63.25 4.42
C MET A 76 -39.97 64.45 4.08
N LYS A 77 -39.21 64.39 2.98
CA LYS A 77 -38.42 65.55 2.48
C LYS A 77 -39.31 66.72 2.05
N GLN A 78 -40.48 66.43 1.46
CA GLN A 78 -41.44 67.47 1.10
C GLN A 78 -42.10 68.09 2.35
N LYS A 79 -42.42 67.27 3.36
CA LYS A 79 -42.88 67.72 4.68
C LYS A 79 -41.89 68.69 5.31
N GLU A 80 -40.59 68.38 5.31
CA GLU A 80 -39.55 69.26 5.86
C GLU A 80 -39.52 70.61 5.16
N LYS A 81 -39.57 70.63 3.82
CA LYS A 81 -39.62 71.88 3.02
C LYS A 81 -40.86 72.72 3.35
N ILE A 82 -42.03 72.10 3.48
CA ILE A 82 -43.26 72.82 3.81
C ILE A 82 -43.17 73.39 5.24
N ILE A 83 -42.63 72.64 6.21
CA ILE A 83 -42.42 73.14 7.57
C ILE A 83 -41.45 74.33 7.59
N GLU A 84 -40.37 74.28 6.82
CA GLU A 84 -39.43 75.41 6.66
C GLU A 84 -40.10 76.64 6.04
N GLU A 85 -40.93 76.46 5.01
CA GLU A 85 -41.71 77.55 4.39
C GLU A 85 -42.69 78.16 5.41
N PHE A 86 -43.43 77.36 6.18
CA PHE A 86 -44.35 77.87 7.21
C PHE A 86 -43.62 78.65 8.32
N LYS A 87 -42.43 78.21 8.72
CA LYS A 87 -41.56 78.92 9.68
C LYS A 87 -41.06 80.26 9.13
N LEU A 88 -40.63 80.30 7.87
CA LEU A 88 -40.11 81.50 7.22
C LEU A 88 -41.17 82.61 7.12
N PHE A 89 -42.45 82.24 6.94
CA PHE A 89 -43.57 83.17 6.83
C PHE A 89 -44.30 83.44 8.16
N GLY A 90 -43.85 82.85 9.28
CA GLY A 90 -44.41 83.06 10.62
C GLY A 90 -45.83 82.51 10.78
N MET A 91 -46.18 81.46 10.04
CA MET A 91 -47.49 80.81 10.09
C MET A 91 -47.48 79.66 11.12
N THR A 92 -48.65 79.28 11.63
CA THR A 92 -48.78 78.16 12.58
C THR A 92 -48.34 76.85 11.91
N GLU A 93 -47.39 76.14 12.52
CA GLU A 93 -46.85 74.90 11.98
C GLU A 93 -47.94 73.83 11.83
N PRO A 94 -48.11 73.25 10.63
CA PRO A 94 -49.07 72.17 10.44
C PRO A 94 -48.57 70.85 11.04
N SER A 95 -49.51 70.06 11.59
CA SER A 95 -49.24 68.73 12.15
C SER A 95 -49.38 67.64 11.09
N PHE A 96 -48.39 66.76 10.98
CA PHE A 96 -48.36 65.63 10.03
C PHE A 96 -48.35 64.26 10.73
N GLN A 97 -49.14 64.11 11.80
CA GLN A 97 -49.22 62.87 12.59
C GLN A 97 -49.49 61.63 11.73
N ASP A 98 -50.36 61.74 10.73
CA ASP A 98 -50.71 60.64 9.83
C ASP A 98 -49.51 60.11 9.03
N LEU A 99 -48.61 60.99 8.59
CA LEU A 99 -47.41 60.60 7.84
C LEU A 99 -46.36 59.98 8.76
N ASP A 100 -46.24 60.49 10.00
CA ASP A 100 -45.33 59.93 11.01
C ASP A 100 -45.80 58.54 11.49
N GLU A 101 -47.11 58.32 11.62
CA GLU A 101 -47.69 57.00 11.92
C GLU A 101 -47.38 55.98 10.82
N VAL A 102 -47.59 56.36 9.55
CA VAL A 102 -47.32 55.48 8.39
C VAL A 102 -45.82 55.21 8.25
N SER A 103 -44.97 56.21 8.45
CA SER A 103 -43.51 56.05 8.44
C SER A 103 -43.02 55.08 9.53
N ASN A 104 -43.53 55.23 10.75
CA ASN A 104 -43.22 54.32 11.86
C ASN A 104 -43.70 52.89 11.59
N ASP A 105 -44.90 52.72 11.03
CA ASP A 105 -45.43 51.38 10.70
C ASP A 105 -44.65 50.71 9.55
N ILE A 106 -44.25 51.46 8.52
CA ILE A 106 -43.37 50.96 7.45
C ILE A 106 -42.01 50.58 8.01
N ALA A 107 -41.43 51.39 8.89
CA ALA A 107 -40.14 51.09 9.53
C ALA A 107 -40.23 49.80 10.38
N GLN A 108 -41.33 49.59 11.12
CA GLN A 108 -41.56 48.35 11.86
C GLN A 108 -41.68 47.14 10.94
N ILE A 109 -42.48 47.23 9.86
CA ILE A 109 -42.62 46.14 8.90
C ILE A 109 -41.29 45.85 8.21
N LYS A 110 -40.53 46.88 7.81
CA LYS A 110 -39.20 46.72 7.23
C LYS A 110 -38.23 46.01 8.17
N ASN A 111 -38.25 46.30 9.47
CA ASN A 111 -37.39 45.60 10.42
C ASN A 111 -37.73 44.10 10.50
N VAL A 112 -39.01 43.73 10.43
CA VAL A 112 -39.44 42.32 10.48
C VAL A 112 -39.15 41.60 9.16
N TRP A 113 -39.53 42.22 8.04
CA TRP A 113 -39.40 41.63 6.72
C TRP A 113 -37.98 41.71 6.15
N GLY A 114 -37.19 42.69 6.58
CA GLY A 114 -35.79 42.86 6.23
C GLY A 114 -34.91 41.70 6.70
N VAL A 115 -35.21 41.12 7.88
CA VAL A 115 -34.54 39.90 8.37
C VAL A 115 -34.82 38.71 7.46
N TYR A 116 -36.06 38.56 6.98
CA TYR A 116 -36.41 37.52 6.02
C TYR A 116 -35.78 37.76 4.64
N GLU A 117 -35.71 39.01 4.21
CA GLU A 117 -35.05 39.40 2.96
C GLU A 117 -33.55 39.08 2.97
N GLU A 118 -32.87 39.37 4.07
CA GLU A 118 -31.46 39.03 4.28
C GLU A 118 -31.25 37.50 4.28
N TYR A 119 -32.10 36.75 5.00
CA TYR A 119 -32.09 35.27 4.98
C TYR A 119 -32.25 34.72 3.56
N GLN A 120 -33.20 35.25 2.79
CA GLN A 120 -33.44 34.82 1.41
C GLN A 120 -32.30 35.23 0.47
N GLN A 121 -31.63 36.36 0.69
CA GLN A 121 -30.46 36.75 -0.11
C GLN A 121 -29.30 35.79 0.11
N GLU A 122 -28.91 35.55 1.38
CA GLU A 122 -27.84 34.61 1.71
C GLU A 122 -28.16 33.18 1.25
N LEU A 123 -29.41 32.72 1.42
CA LEU A 123 -29.84 31.42 0.91
C LEU A 123 -29.74 31.36 -0.63
N ASN A 124 -30.10 32.44 -1.33
CA ASN A 124 -30.00 32.52 -2.78
C ASN A 124 -28.55 32.55 -3.29
N GLU A 125 -27.61 33.06 -2.52
CA GLU A 125 -26.19 32.98 -2.85
C GLU A 125 -25.70 31.53 -2.83
N LEU A 126 -26.11 30.76 -1.81
CA LEU A 126 -25.78 29.34 -1.70
C LEU A 126 -26.47 28.52 -2.80
N THR A 127 -27.75 28.79 -3.10
CA THR A 127 -28.52 27.96 -4.05
C THR A 127 -28.07 28.11 -5.50
N LYS A 128 -27.41 29.21 -5.87
CA LYS A 128 -26.87 29.45 -7.22
C LYS A 128 -25.57 28.71 -7.51
N GLU A 129 -24.86 28.22 -6.50
CA GLU A 129 -23.59 27.50 -6.71
C GLU A 129 -23.83 26.13 -7.35
N ASP A 130 -22.97 25.77 -8.32
CA ASP A 130 -23.04 24.47 -8.98
C ASP A 130 -22.82 23.32 -7.99
N TRP A 131 -23.63 22.27 -8.10
CA TRP A 131 -23.61 21.15 -7.18
C TRP A 131 -22.28 20.41 -7.19
N ILE A 132 -21.60 20.31 -8.34
CA ILE A 132 -20.27 19.67 -8.45
C ILE A 132 -19.25 20.32 -7.51
N THR A 133 -19.32 21.65 -7.37
CA THR A 133 -18.44 22.43 -6.50
C THR A 133 -18.97 22.46 -5.07
N PHE A 134 -20.28 22.60 -4.90
CA PHE A 134 -20.90 22.74 -3.58
C PHE A 134 -20.92 21.41 -2.79
N ARG A 135 -20.99 20.25 -3.45
CA ARG A 135 -21.07 18.94 -2.79
C ARG A 135 -19.90 18.62 -1.87
N SER A 136 -18.72 19.20 -2.09
CA SER A 136 -17.56 19.06 -1.19
C SER A 136 -17.60 20.04 -0.01
N LYS A 137 -18.47 21.06 -0.08
CA LYS A 137 -18.59 22.16 0.88
C LYS A 137 -19.96 22.19 1.58
N THR A 138 -20.63 21.05 1.72
CA THR A 138 -21.97 20.98 2.36
C THR A 138 -21.98 21.54 3.79
N TYR A 139 -20.82 21.56 4.47
CA TYR A 139 -20.66 22.19 5.79
C TYR A 139 -20.99 23.69 5.80
N ARG A 140 -20.84 24.40 4.68
CA ARG A 140 -21.23 25.82 4.55
C ARG A 140 -22.73 26.01 4.75
N PHE A 141 -23.53 25.00 4.38
CA PHE A 141 -24.97 25.03 4.61
C PHE A 141 -25.30 24.81 6.08
N ASP A 142 -24.61 23.90 6.77
CA ASP A 142 -24.75 23.73 8.23
C ASP A 142 -24.37 24.98 9.00
N GLU A 143 -23.29 25.65 8.58
CA GLU A 143 -22.82 26.91 9.17
C GLU A 143 -23.86 28.02 8.95
N PHE A 144 -24.39 28.15 7.72
CA PHE A 144 -25.50 29.05 7.41
C PHE A 144 -26.72 28.82 8.33
N LEU A 145 -27.18 27.56 8.46
CA LEU A 145 -28.32 27.23 9.32
C LEU A 145 -28.05 27.53 10.80
N SER A 146 -26.81 27.33 11.26
CA SER A 146 -26.41 27.59 12.65
C SER A 146 -26.33 29.09 12.95
N ASN A 147 -25.71 29.86 12.06
CA ASN A 147 -25.61 31.32 12.16
C ASN A 147 -27.00 31.96 12.19
N TRP A 148 -27.91 31.51 11.32
CA TRP A 148 -29.28 32.00 11.31
C TRP A 148 -30.08 31.59 12.55
N GLN A 149 -29.85 30.38 13.09
CA GLN A 149 -30.47 30.01 14.36
C GLN A 149 -30.00 30.89 15.53
N GLU A 150 -28.70 31.21 15.58
CA GLU A 150 -28.16 32.12 16.61
C GLU A 150 -28.70 33.54 16.45
N LYS A 151 -28.74 34.04 15.22
CA LYS A 151 -29.31 35.35 14.88
C LYS A 151 -30.78 35.46 15.27
N LEU A 152 -31.59 34.42 15.03
CA LEU A 152 -32.99 34.37 15.47
C LEU A 152 -33.13 34.39 17.00
N LYS A 153 -32.23 33.72 17.74
CA LYS A 153 -32.20 33.75 19.22
C LYS A 153 -31.87 35.14 19.77
N GLN A 154 -30.98 35.88 19.11
CA GLN A 154 -30.62 37.25 19.48
C GLN A 154 -31.75 38.25 19.20
N ILE A 155 -32.47 38.07 18.09
CA ILE A 155 -33.58 38.95 17.66
C ILE A 155 -34.87 38.68 18.47
N SER A 156 -35.07 37.45 18.94
CA SER A 156 -36.22 37.05 19.75
C SER A 156 -35.77 36.28 20.99
N PRO A 157 -35.32 36.95 22.07
CA PRO A 157 -35.10 36.28 23.34
C PRO A 157 -36.44 35.73 23.81
N VAL A 158 -36.57 34.41 23.84
CA VAL A 158 -37.74 33.72 24.39
C VAL A 158 -37.86 34.15 25.86
N ALA A 159 -38.82 35.03 26.15
CA ALA A 159 -39.20 35.35 27.50
C ALA A 159 -39.91 34.12 28.10
N ASP A 160 -39.20 33.36 28.92
CA ASP A 160 -39.73 32.30 29.79
C ASP A 160 -40.66 32.82 30.90
N THR A 161 -41.19 34.04 30.78
CA THR A 161 -42.15 34.60 31.74
C THR A 161 -43.53 34.66 31.11
N GLY A 162 -44.38 33.73 31.54
CA GLY A 162 -45.78 33.67 31.16
C GLY A 162 -46.50 35.00 31.47
N LYS A 163 -46.67 35.83 30.44
CA LYS A 163 -47.71 36.86 30.35
C LYS A 163 -47.86 37.28 28.89
N ALA A 164 -48.95 36.81 28.30
CA ALA A 164 -49.41 37.19 26.97
C ALA A 164 -49.78 38.68 26.95
N SER A 165 -49.03 39.50 26.20
CA SER A 165 -49.50 40.79 25.72
C SER A 165 -48.63 41.28 24.56
N LYS A 166 -49.29 41.65 23.44
CA LYS A 166 -48.75 42.19 22.18
C LYS A 166 -47.90 41.24 21.31
N LYS A 167 -48.56 40.18 20.82
CA LYS A 167 -48.19 39.42 19.61
C LYS A 167 -48.71 40.17 18.38
N THR A 168 -47.86 40.80 17.57
CA THR A 168 -48.29 41.21 16.21
C THR A 168 -47.06 41.38 15.29
N SER A 169 -47.00 40.60 14.21
CA SER A 169 -46.02 40.62 13.09
C SER A 169 -44.58 40.15 13.33
N THR A 170 -43.84 40.63 14.34
CA THR A 170 -42.40 40.30 14.53
C THR A 170 -42.15 38.80 14.78
N THR A 171 -43.11 38.11 15.37
CA THR A 171 -43.00 36.68 15.69
C THR A 171 -43.20 35.79 14.47
N ASN A 172 -44.05 36.17 13.50
CA ASN A 172 -44.51 35.21 12.48
C ASN A 172 -43.47 34.97 11.37
N MET A 173 -42.77 36.00 10.89
CA MET A 173 -41.69 35.81 9.91
C MET A 173 -40.48 35.09 10.52
N ASN A 174 -40.15 35.38 11.78
CA ASN A 174 -39.10 34.66 12.50
C ASN A 174 -39.48 33.19 12.71
N VAL A 175 -40.76 32.88 13.01
CA VAL A 175 -41.27 31.51 13.08
C VAL A 175 -41.18 30.82 11.72
N ARG A 176 -41.47 31.51 10.61
CA ARG A 176 -41.29 30.95 9.27
C ARG A 176 -39.83 30.60 8.95
N ILE A 177 -38.90 31.52 9.22
CA ILE A 177 -37.46 31.26 9.05
C ILE A 177 -37.05 30.07 9.93
N GLN A 178 -37.52 30.00 11.17
CA GLN A 178 -37.27 28.88 12.08
C GLN A 178 -37.80 27.55 11.50
N GLN A 179 -39.01 27.53 10.95
CA GLN A 179 -39.58 26.35 10.29
C GLN A 179 -38.77 25.94 9.05
N GLU A 180 -38.30 26.88 8.23
CA GLU A 180 -37.44 26.59 7.09
C GLU A 180 -36.08 26.01 7.56
N ILE A 181 -35.47 26.59 8.60
CA ILE A 181 -34.25 26.06 9.22
C ILE A 181 -34.46 24.63 9.75
N ASP A 182 -35.55 24.39 10.47
CA ASP A 182 -35.85 23.07 11.04
C ASP A 182 -36.06 22.03 9.93
N ASN A 183 -36.76 22.40 8.85
CA ASN A 183 -36.94 21.56 7.67
C ASN A 183 -35.60 21.26 6.96
N TYR A 184 -34.73 22.27 6.82
CA TYR A 184 -33.41 22.06 6.24
C TYR A 184 -32.52 21.18 7.12
N ARG A 185 -32.61 21.30 8.44
CA ARG A 185 -31.88 20.43 9.37
C ARG A 185 -32.26 18.96 9.29
N LEU A 186 -33.50 18.64 8.90
CA LEU A 186 -33.89 17.25 8.66
C LEU A 186 -33.15 16.65 7.46
N ILE A 187 -32.85 17.43 6.42
CA ILE A 187 -32.18 16.94 5.22
C ILE A 187 -30.66 17.03 5.29
N THR A 188 -30.07 17.92 6.11
CA THR A 188 -28.62 18.11 6.10
C THR A 188 -27.84 16.82 6.35
N PRO A 189 -28.22 15.96 7.33
CA PRO A 189 -27.57 14.65 7.52
C PRO A 189 -27.71 13.69 6.34
N LEU A 190 -28.72 13.91 5.48
CA LEU A 190 -29.02 13.08 4.30
C LEU A 190 -28.26 13.53 3.06
N LEU A 191 -27.75 14.78 3.03
CA LEU A 191 -26.97 15.30 1.89
C LEU A 191 -25.76 14.42 1.57
N LYS A 192 -25.18 13.75 2.58
CA LYS A 192 -24.07 12.80 2.38
C LYS A 192 -24.40 11.68 1.39
N TRP A 193 -25.66 11.26 1.30
CA TRP A 193 -26.10 10.23 0.36
C TRP A 193 -26.26 10.76 -1.07
N VAL A 194 -26.42 12.08 -1.23
CA VAL A 194 -26.69 12.76 -2.51
C VAL A 194 -25.41 13.37 -3.13
N ARG A 195 -24.32 13.49 -2.36
CA ARG A 195 -23.01 14.00 -2.86
C ARG A 195 -22.48 13.20 -4.06
N GLY A 196 -22.65 11.90 -4.02
CA GLY A 196 -22.39 11.04 -5.16
C GLY A 196 -20.92 10.90 -5.58
N GLU A 197 -20.00 10.81 -4.63
CA GLU A 197 -18.56 10.70 -4.92
C GLU A 197 -18.20 9.39 -5.67
N ALA A 198 -18.84 8.28 -5.33
CA ALA A 198 -18.65 6.97 -5.98
C ALA A 198 -19.71 6.62 -7.05
N LEU A 199 -20.64 7.53 -7.36
CA LEU A 199 -21.71 7.26 -8.33
C LEU A 199 -21.15 7.19 -9.76
N SER A 200 -21.50 6.12 -10.48
CA SER A 200 -21.30 6.00 -11.92
C SER A 200 -22.36 6.83 -12.66
N PRO A 201 -22.21 7.03 -13.99
CA PRO A 201 -23.26 7.68 -14.79
C PRO A 201 -24.64 7.02 -14.62
N ASP A 202 -24.70 5.69 -14.52
CA ASP A 202 -25.94 4.95 -14.31
C ASP A 202 -26.53 5.21 -12.92
N HIS A 203 -25.69 5.28 -11.89
CA HIS A 203 -26.13 5.61 -10.54
C HIS A 203 -26.65 7.05 -10.43
N TRP A 204 -26.08 8.00 -11.18
CA TRP A 204 -26.60 9.36 -11.26
C TRP A 204 -28.00 9.39 -11.90
N LEU A 205 -28.22 8.61 -12.95
CA LEU A 205 -29.55 8.49 -13.56
C LEU A 205 -30.58 7.90 -12.60
N GLU A 206 -30.19 6.92 -11.80
CA GLU A 206 -31.05 6.33 -10.76
C GLU A 206 -31.34 7.32 -9.63
N LEU A 207 -30.32 8.04 -9.14
CA LEU A 207 -30.47 9.12 -8.16
C LEU A 207 -31.48 10.16 -8.66
N PHE A 208 -31.37 10.62 -9.92
CA PHE A 208 -32.29 11.59 -10.49
C PHE A 208 -33.73 11.07 -10.58
N ARG A 209 -33.93 9.75 -10.78
CA ARG A 209 -35.26 9.12 -10.75
C ARG A 209 -35.83 9.09 -9.34
N ILE A 210 -35.04 8.72 -8.33
CA ILE A 210 -35.46 8.71 -6.92
C ILE A 210 -35.86 10.11 -6.47
N LEU A 211 -35.07 11.12 -6.85
CA LEU A 211 -35.32 12.53 -6.52
C LEU A 211 -36.39 13.20 -7.40
N LYS A 212 -36.99 12.46 -8.36
CA LYS A 212 -37.99 12.96 -9.33
C LYS A 212 -37.56 14.23 -10.06
N MET A 213 -36.27 14.33 -10.39
CA MET A 213 -35.73 15.46 -11.14
C MET A 213 -36.23 15.45 -12.59
N PRO A 214 -36.30 16.62 -13.27
CA PRO A 214 -36.69 16.69 -14.67
C PRO A 214 -35.89 15.76 -15.59
N ARG A 215 -36.54 15.18 -16.60
CA ARG A 215 -35.87 14.33 -17.58
C ARG A 215 -34.84 15.15 -18.36
N GLY A 216 -33.61 14.63 -18.48
CA GLY A 216 -32.49 15.33 -19.12
C GLY A 216 -31.64 16.18 -18.16
N THR A 217 -31.91 16.12 -16.85
CA THR A 217 -31.00 16.68 -15.84
C THR A 217 -29.62 16.04 -15.98
N MET A 218 -28.60 16.89 -16.08
CA MET A 218 -27.19 16.50 -16.15
C MET A 218 -26.47 17.02 -14.91
N LEU A 219 -25.53 16.25 -14.38
CA LEU A 219 -24.74 16.62 -13.20
C LEU A 219 -24.05 17.99 -13.37
N GLU A 220 -23.60 18.30 -14.59
CA GLU A 220 -22.91 19.55 -14.96
C GLU A 220 -23.77 20.81 -14.83
N LYS A 221 -25.10 20.67 -14.89
CA LYS A 221 -26.06 21.79 -14.85
C LYS A 221 -26.83 21.87 -13.54
N LEU A 222 -26.51 20.97 -12.60
CA LEU A 222 -27.24 20.85 -11.35
C LEU A 222 -26.73 21.88 -10.35
N THR A 223 -27.62 22.67 -9.76
CA THR A 223 -27.26 23.64 -8.71
C THR A 223 -27.62 23.11 -7.33
N PHE A 224 -27.04 23.67 -6.26
CA PHE A 224 -27.46 23.33 -4.90
C PHE A 224 -28.94 23.65 -4.66
N GLY A 225 -29.46 24.71 -5.29
CA GLY A 225 -30.88 25.05 -5.25
C GLY A 225 -31.78 23.94 -5.78
N ASP A 226 -31.35 23.22 -6.82
CA ASP A 226 -32.14 22.10 -7.36
C ASP A 226 -32.17 20.91 -6.40
N ILE A 227 -31.06 20.62 -5.71
CA ILE A 227 -31.02 19.63 -4.62
C ILE A 227 -31.95 20.03 -3.47
N LEU A 228 -31.94 21.30 -3.06
CA LEU A 228 -32.83 21.80 -2.01
C LEU A 228 -34.31 21.75 -2.40
N LYS A 229 -34.65 21.96 -3.68
CA LYS A 229 -36.04 21.79 -4.16
C LYS A 229 -36.50 20.34 -4.05
N ALA A 230 -35.59 19.37 -4.22
CA ALA A 230 -35.86 17.95 -4.05
C ALA A 230 -35.84 17.48 -2.57
N ARG A 231 -35.73 18.38 -1.59
CA ARG A 231 -35.76 18.06 -0.15
C ARG A 231 -36.87 17.09 0.30
N PRO A 232 -38.15 17.19 -0.14
CA PRO A 232 -39.17 16.23 0.33
C PRO A 232 -38.88 14.81 -0.18
N GLU A 233 -38.38 14.68 -1.41
CA GLU A 233 -38.02 13.39 -1.99
C GLU A 233 -36.74 12.83 -1.36
N ILE A 234 -35.78 13.68 -0.98
CA ILE A 234 -34.58 13.27 -0.23
C ILE A 234 -34.98 12.69 1.13
N ALA A 235 -35.87 13.37 1.87
CA ALA A 235 -36.33 12.93 3.17
C ALA A 235 -37.15 11.63 3.08
N SER A 236 -38.06 11.54 2.11
CA SER A 236 -38.95 10.38 1.94
C SER A 236 -38.22 9.13 1.44
N ASN A 237 -37.12 9.28 0.68
CA ASN A 237 -36.40 8.16 0.07
C ASN A 237 -34.99 7.97 0.67
N ALA A 238 -34.78 8.42 1.92
CA ALA A 238 -33.48 8.39 2.59
C ALA A 238 -32.83 7.01 2.61
N GLU A 239 -33.61 5.94 2.83
CA GLU A 239 -33.13 4.55 2.84
C GLU A 239 -32.70 4.10 1.44
N GLN A 240 -33.51 4.36 0.40
CA GLN A 240 -33.14 4.03 -0.98
C GLN A 240 -31.88 4.78 -1.44
N LEU A 241 -31.73 6.05 -1.04
CA LEU A 241 -30.53 6.84 -1.35
C LEU A 241 -29.30 6.29 -0.64
N LYS A 242 -29.44 5.84 0.60
CA LYS A 242 -28.38 5.16 1.34
C LYS A 242 -27.98 3.86 0.66
N ASP A 243 -28.95 3.03 0.26
CA ASP A 243 -28.68 1.75 -0.41
C ASP A 243 -28.00 1.95 -1.76
N LEU A 244 -28.46 2.92 -2.56
CA LEU A 244 -27.81 3.33 -3.81
C LEU A 244 -26.35 3.74 -3.58
N ASN A 245 -26.09 4.53 -2.53
CA ASN A 245 -24.76 5.00 -2.21
C ASN A 245 -23.84 3.85 -1.77
N VAL A 246 -24.32 2.97 -0.88
CA VAL A 246 -23.59 1.77 -0.42
C VAL A 246 -23.26 0.86 -1.61
N ARG A 247 -24.22 0.63 -2.50
CA ARG A 247 -24.01 -0.13 -3.73
C ARG A 247 -22.95 0.52 -4.61
N ALA A 248 -23.09 1.81 -4.90
CA ALA A 248 -22.15 2.54 -5.74
C ALA A 248 -20.73 2.52 -5.18
N GLN A 249 -20.57 2.68 -3.87
CA GLN A 249 -19.29 2.61 -3.19
C GLN A 249 -18.65 1.23 -3.34
N SER A 250 -19.42 0.16 -3.12
CA SER A 250 -18.90 -1.20 -3.26
C SER A 250 -18.53 -1.53 -4.71
N GLU A 251 -19.37 -1.16 -5.68
CA GLU A 251 -19.06 -1.32 -7.10
C GLU A 251 -17.86 -0.47 -7.55
N HIS A 252 -17.63 0.69 -6.94
CA HIS A 252 -16.45 1.51 -7.19
C HIS A 252 -15.18 0.82 -6.68
N THR A 253 -15.20 0.29 -5.45
CA THR A 253 -14.08 -0.48 -4.89
C THR A 253 -13.71 -1.69 -5.76
N ILE A 254 -14.71 -2.45 -6.24
CA ILE A 254 -14.46 -3.58 -7.15
C ILE A 254 -13.83 -3.11 -8.47
N ARG A 255 -14.34 -2.01 -9.05
CA ARG A 255 -13.79 -1.44 -10.30
C ARG A 255 -12.36 -0.94 -10.14
N GLU A 256 -12.05 -0.27 -9.03
CA GLU A 256 -10.69 0.17 -8.75
C GLU A 256 -9.74 -1.00 -8.59
N ALA A 257 -10.11 -2.02 -7.80
CA ALA A 257 -9.28 -3.21 -7.62
C ALA A 257 -9.03 -3.95 -8.95
N LEU A 258 -10.05 -4.10 -9.81
CA LEU A 258 -9.86 -4.70 -11.14
C LEU A 258 -8.97 -3.86 -12.05
N LYS A 259 -9.08 -2.53 -11.98
CA LYS A 259 -8.23 -1.61 -12.73
C LYS A 259 -6.78 -1.66 -12.24
N GLU A 260 -6.57 -1.78 -10.94
CA GLU A 260 -5.24 -1.98 -10.35
C GLU A 260 -4.61 -3.29 -10.83
N LEU A 261 -5.38 -4.39 -10.90
CA LEU A 261 -4.93 -5.65 -11.47
C LEU A 261 -4.57 -5.54 -12.96
N GLU A 262 -5.35 -4.80 -13.74
CA GLU A 262 -5.03 -4.53 -15.14
C GLU A 262 -3.74 -3.74 -15.31
N ASN A 263 -3.56 -2.70 -14.50
CA ASN A 263 -2.33 -1.91 -14.49
C ASN A 263 -1.13 -2.75 -14.07
N TRP A 264 -1.26 -3.52 -12.99
CA TRP A 264 -0.23 -4.44 -12.53
C TRP A 264 0.14 -5.43 -13.64
N GLY A 265 -0.83 -6.08 -14.27
CA GLY A 265 -0.55 -7.05 -15.32
C GLY A 265 0.10 -6.45 -16.57
N ALA A 266 -0.12 -5.16 -16.84
CA ALA A 266 0.55 -4.45 -17.92
C ALA A 266 2.00 -4.07 -17.57
N SER A 267 2.30 -3.77 -16.31
CA SER A 267 3.62 -3.32 -15.85
C SER A 267 4.51 -4.42 -15.27
N ALA A 268 3.94 -5.50 -14.76
CA ALA A 268 4.66 -6.54 -14.03
C ALA A 268 5.69 -7.25 -14.91
N GLN A 269 6.95 -7.20 -14.48
CA GLN A 269 8.09 -7.73 -15.24
C GLN A 269 9.00 -8.64 -14.40
N PHE A 270 9.64 -9.59 -15.07
CA PHE A 270 10.68 -10.43 -14.50
C PHE A 270 11.94 -9.61 -14.19
N SER A 271 12.46 -9.80 -12.99
CA SER A 271 13.82 -9.40 -12.64
C SER A 271 14.79 -10.47 -13.13
N LEU A 272 15.68 -10.11 -14.05
CA LEU A 272 16.64 -11.04 -14.66
C LEU A 272 18.08 -10.76 -14.20
N THR A 273 18.92 -11.79 -14.21
CA THR A 273 20.36 -11.70 -13.97
C THR A 273 21.12 -12.63 -14.90
N ASP A 274 22.36 -12.28 -15.22
CA ASP A 274 23.22 -13.13 -16.05
C ASP A 274 23.73 -14.34 -15.24
N TYR A 275 23.66 -15.51 -15.86
CA TYR A 275 24.29 -16.76 -15.43
C TYR A 275 25.26 -17.22 -16.52
N VAL A 276 26.48 -17.62 -16.12
CA VAL A 276 27.50 -18.14 -17.02
C VAL A 276 27.59 -19.64 -16.83
N ASP A 277 27.36 -20.39 -17.90
CA ASP A 277 27.38 -21.84 -17.87
C ASP A 277 28.80 -22.43 -17.99
N THR A 278 28.91 -23.76 -17.91
CA THR A 278 30.20 -24.47 -17.98
C THR A 278 30.91 -24.30 -19.33
N LYS A 279 30.18 -23.91 -20.38
CA LYS A 279 30.69 -23.64 -21.74
C LYS A 279 30.97 -22.15 -21.98
N GLN A 280 30.97 -21.32 -20.93
CA GLN A 280 31.16 -19.85 -21.01
C GLN A 280 30.06 -19.13 -21.81
N GLN A 281 28.88 -19.74 -21.96
CA GLN A 281 27.72 -19.08 -22.56
C GLN A 281 26.92 -18.36 -21.49
N LYS A 282 26.45 -17.16 -21.82
CA LYS A 282 25.60 -16.36 -20.95
C LYS A 282 24.13 -16.67 -21.20
N ILE A 283 23.38 -16.89 -20.13
CA ILE A 283 21.93 -17.06 -20.14
C ILE A 283 21.36 -16.12 -19.08
N GLN A 284 20.26 -15.43 -19.38
CA GLN A 284 19.55 -14.66 -18.36
C GLN A 284 18.63 -15.59 -17.58
N ILE A 285 18.72 -15.58 -16.25
CA ILE A 285 17.87 -16.35 -15.34
C ILE A 285 17.06 -15.41 -14.44
N ILE A 286 15.94 -15.89 -13.88
CA ILE A 286 15.08 -15.08 -13.02
C ILE A 286 15.71 -14.95 -11.63
N LYS A 287 15.66 -13.75 -11.06
CA LYS A 287 16.01 -13.46 -9.67
C LYS A 287 14.79 -12.91 -8.92
N ASP A 288 14.95 -12.67 -7.61
CA ASP A 288 13.94 -12.03 -6.76
C ASP A 288 12.58 -12.77 -6.76
N TRP A 289 12.63 -14.11 -6.84
CA TRP A 289 11.46 -14.98 -6.85
C TRP A 289 10.47 -14.71 -5.71
N LYS A 290 10.97 -14.36 -4.52
CA LYS A 290 10.14 -14.07 -3.35
C LYS A 290 9.20 -12.90 -3.62
N ASP A 291 9.70 -11.80 -4.20
CA ASP A 291 8.90 -10.61 -4.47
C ASP A 291 7.84 -10.90 -5.55
N LEU A 292 8.17 -11.74 -6.53
CA LEU A 292 7.20 -12.20 -7.54
C LEU A 292 6.07 -13.03 -6.91
N PHE A 293 6.39 -13.97 -6.02
CA PHE A 293 5.36 -14.77 -5.34
C PHE A 293 4.49 -13.92 -4.41
N THR A 294 5.08 -12.98 -3.67
CA THR A 294 4.31 -12.04 -2.83
C THR A 294 3.30 -11.25 -3.67
N GLN A 295 3.74 -10.65 -4.78
CA GLN A 295 2.84 -9.87 -5.65
C GLN A 295 1.67 -10.71 -6.18
N ILE A 296 1.92 -11.96 -6.57
CA ILE A 296 0.87 -12.86 -7.06
C ILE A 296 -0.09 -13.24 -5.94
N GLY A 297 0.43 -13.59 -4.77
CA GLY A 297 -0.38 -13.93 -3.59
C GLY A 297 -1.24 -12.77 -3.12
N ASP A 298 -0.71 -11.54 -3.13
CA ASP A 298 -1.45 -10.33 -2.77
C ASP A 298 -2.59 -10.08 -3.77
N ASN A 299 -2.33 -10.20 -5.08
CA ASN A 299 -3.33 -10.02 -6.13
C ASN A 299 -4.42 -11.11 -6.10
N GLN A 300 -4.07 -12.36 -5.80
CA GLN A 300 -5.03 -13.44 -5.59
C GLN A 300 -5.90 -13.18 -4.35
N SER A 301 -5.29 -12.71 -3.25
CA SER A 301 -6.00 -12.35 -2.03
C SER A 301 -6.95 -11.18 -2.24
N LEU A 302 -6.52 -10.17 -3.00
CA LEU A 302 -7.36 -9.05 -3.43
C LEU A 302 -8.59 -9.58 -4.17
N LEU A 303 -8.42 -10.39 -5.23
CA LEU A 303 -9.55 -10.98 -5.97
C LEU A 303 -10.47 -11.82 -5.08
N SER A 304 -9.91 -12.59 -4.15
CA SER A 304 -10.71 -13.38 -3.22
C SER A 304 -11.57 -12.49 -2.32
N SER A 305 -11.02 -11.40 -1.80
CA SER A 305 -11.78 -10.45 -0.96
C SER A 305 -12.92 -9.76 -1.70
N LEU A 306 -12.80 -9.56 -3.02
CA LEU A 306 -13.87 -8.95 -3.82
C LEU A 306 -15.11 -9.85 -3.93
N LYS A 307 -14.96 -11.17 -3.80
CA LYS A 307 -16.06 -12.14 -3.88
C LYS A 307 -17.04 -12.05 -2.72
N ASP A 308 -16.59 -11.51 -1.58
CA ASP A 308 -17.44 -11.31 -0.40
C ASP A 308 -18.41 -10.12 -0.58
N SER A 309 -18.20 -9.28 -1.60
CA SER A 309 -19.12 -8.19 -1.91
C SER A 309 -20.43 -8.74 -2.51
N PRO A 310 -21.61 -8.31 -2.01
CA PRO A 310 -22.89 -8.67 -2.61
C PRO A 310 -23.07 -8.13 -4.04
N TYR A 311 -22.24 -7.18 -4.47
CA TYR A 311 -22.29 -6.56 -5.79
C TYR A 311 -21.25 -7.14 -6.78
N TYR A 312 -20.49 -8.16 -6.36
CA TYR A 312 -19.47 -8.82 -7.18
C TYR A 312 -20.02 -9.41 -8.50
N LYS A 313 -21.28 -9.86 -8.51
CA LYS A 313 -21.88 -10.59 -9.63
C LYS A 313 -21.77 -9.86 -10.98
N ASN A 314 -21.84 -8.53 -10.99
CA ASN A 314 -21.73 -7.75 -12.23
C ASN A 314 -20.30 -7.74 -12.80
N PHE A 315 -19.30 -8.06 -11.98
CA PHE A 315 -17.87 -8.07 -12.31
C PHE A 315 -17.27 -9.48 -12.39
N GLU A 316 -18.08 -10.51 -12.11
CA GLU A 316 -17.65 -11.91 -12.02
C GLU A 316 -16.87 -12.36 -13.26
N SER A 317 -17.36 -12.04 -14.46
CA SER A 317 -16.70 -12.41 -15.72
C SER A 317 -15.27 -11.86 -15.84
N GLN A 318 -15.05 -10.59 -15.49
CA GLN A 318 -13.74 -9.94 -15.56
C GLN A 318 -12.81 -10.46 -14.46
N ALA A 319 -13.33 -10.63 -13.24
CA ALA A 319 -12.59 -11.16 -12.11
C ALA A 319 -12.16 -12.62 -12.33
N GLN A 320 -13.03 -13.45 -12.93
CA GLN A 320 -12.74 -14.85 -13.23
C GLN A 320 -11.60 -15.01 -14.24
N ILE A 321 -11.49 -14.10 -15.23
CA ILE A 321 -10.36 -14.08 -16.17
C ILE A 321 -9.04 -13.85 -15.43
N TRP A 322 -9.02 -12.89 -14.50
CA TRP A 322 -7.83 -12.61 -13.70
C TRP A 322 -7.49 -13.74 -12.73
N GLU A 323 -8.51 -14.35 -12.11
CA GLU A 323 -8.33 -15.51 -11.23
C GLU A 323 -7.67 -16.68 -11.97
N GLN A 324 -8.17 -17.02 -13.17
CA GLN A 324 -7.57 -18.08 -13.99
C GLN A 324 -6.13 -17.74 -14.40
N ARG A 325 -5.88 -16.50 -14.83
CA ARG A 325 -4.54 -16.05 -15.24
C ARG A 325 -3.55 -16.12 -14.08
N LEU A 326 -3.92 -15.61 -12.91
CA LEU A 326 -3.07 -15.63 -11.72
C LEU A 326 -2.85 -17.06 -11.21
N GLY A 327 -3.85 -17.94 -11.27
CA GLY A 327 -3.69 -19.35 -10.92
C GLY A 327 -2.71 -20.09 -11.83
N ILE A 328 -2.81 -19.91 -13.14
CA ILE A 328 -1.87 -20.50 -14.12
C ILE A 328 -0.46 -19.95 -13.90
N LEU A 329 -0.36 -18.63 -13.71
CA LEU A 329 0.92 -17.95 -13.46
C LEU A 329 1.59 -18.51 -12.20
N ASP A 330 0.85 -18.63 -11.11
CA ASP A 330 1.36 -19.15 -9.84
C ASP A 330 1.92 -20.58 -9.98
N GLU A 331 1.16 -21.48 -10.60
CA GLU A 331 1.61 -22.87 -10.85
C GLU A 331 2.88 -22.89 -11.72
N CYS A 332 2.88 -22.13 -12.82
CA CYS A 332 4.01 -22.10 -13.76
C CYS A 332 5.26 -21.53 -13.10
N LEU A 333 5.15 -20.46 -12.30
CA LEU A 333 6.30 -19.85 -11.64
C LEU A 333 6.89 -20.73 -10.54
N HIS A 334 6.05 -21.39 -9.74
CA HIS A 334 6.54 -22.37 -8.76
C HIS A 334 7.31 -23.51 -9.43
N THR A 335 6.77 -24.03 -10.52
CA THR A 335 7.40 -25.11 -11.30
C THR A 335 8.70 -24.62 -11.94
N LEU A 336 8.69 -23.44 -12.55
CA LEU A 336 9.87 -22.85 -13.20
C LEU A 336 10.98 -22.52 -12.19
N ASN A 337 10.66 -22.04 -11.00
CA ASN A 337 11.62 -21.82 -9.92
C ASN A 337 12.30 -23.15 -9.51
N GLN A 338 11.53 -24.23 -9.35
CA GLN A 338 12.08 -25.55 -9.05
C GLN A 338 13.00 -26.06 -10.17
N ILE A 339 12.58 -25.89 -11.42
CA ILE A 339 13.38 -26.22 -12.61
C ILE A 339 14.69 -25.43 -12.59
N GLN A 340 14.64 -24.10 -12.44
CA GLN A 340 15.84 -23.25 -12.44
C GLN A 340 16.82 -23.67 -11.33
N ARG A 341 16.33 -23.92 -10.11
CA ARG A 341 17.20 -24.37 -9.00
C ARG A 341 17.88 -25.71 -9.29
N LYS A 342 17.13 -26.69 -9.81
CA LYS A 342 17.69 -28.00 -10.20
C LYS A 342 18.64 -27.85 -11.38
N PHE A 343 18.30 -27.05 -12.38
CA PHE A 343 19.12 -26.80 -13.56
C PHE A 343 20.46 -26.19 -13.19
N VAL A 344 20.48 -25.11 -12.38
CA VAL A 344 21.71 -24.45 -11.94
C VAL A 344 22.64 -25.41 -11.17
N TYR A 345 22.07 -26.35 -10.41
CA TYR A 345 22.84 -27.38 -9.70
C TYR A 345 23.36 -28.48 -10.63
N LEU A 346 22.53 -28.96 -11.57
CA LEU A 346 22.86 -30.08 -12.44
C LEU A 346 23.71 -29.68 -13.67
N GLU A 347 23.59 -28.45 -14.17
CA GLU A 347 24.32 -27.97 -15.36
C GLU A 347 25.83 -28.16 -15.23
N PRO A 348 26.50 -27.76 -14.13
CA PRO A 348 27.94 -27.95 -14.01
C PRO A 348 28.37 -29.42 -13.97
N ILE A 349 27.52 -30.28 -13.42
CA ILE A 349 27.78 -31.71 -13.24
C ILE A 349 27.66 -32.44 -14.58
N PHE A 350 26.56 -32.20 -15.29
CA PHE A 350 26.31 -32.78 -16.61
C PHE A 350 27.16 -32.11 -17.70
N GLY A 351 27.50 -30.83 -17.56
CA GLY A 351 28.41 -30.11 -18.46
C GLY A 351 29.81 -30.75 -18.53
N ARG A 352 30.27 -31.33 -17.42
CA ARG A 352 31.54 -32.10 -17.32
C ARG A 352 31.42 -33.56 -17.75
N GLY A 353 30.21 -34.03 -18.10
CA GLY A 353 29.98 -35.39 -18.58
C GLY A 353 29.99 -36.48 -17.50
N ALA A 354 29.70 -36.14 -16.24
CA ALA A 354 29.73 -37.08 -15.12
C ALA A 354 28.75 -38.27 -15.27
N LEU A 355 27.62 -38.08 -15.99
CA LEU A 355 26.59 -39.11 -16.21
C LEU A 355 26.30 -39.32 -17.71
N PRO A 356 27.13 -40.10 -18.45
CA PRO A 356 26.97 -40.30 -19.88
C PRO A 356 25.61 -40.91 -20.28
N LYS A 357 25.04 -41.79 -19.45
CA LYS A 357 23.77 -42.48 -19.71
C LYS A 357 22.55 -41.53 -19.69
N GLU A 358 22.60 -40.51 -18.83
CA GLU A 358 21.53 -39.52 -18.67
C GLU A 358 21.81 -38.21 -19.44
N GLN A 359 22.94 -38.13 -20.14
CA GLN A 359 23.39 -36.93 -20.86
C GLN A 359 22.43 -36.51 -21.97
N SER A 360 21.79 -37.46 -22.67
CA SER A 360 20.78 -37.15 -23.69
C SER A 360 19.58 -36.43 -23.08
N ARG A 361 19.04 -36.98 -21.99
CA ARG A 361 17.91 -36.41 -21.25
C ARG A 361 18.20 -35.00 -20.73
N PHE A 362 19.37 -34.80 -20.11
CA PHE A 362 19.73 -33.46 -19.63
C PHE A 362 19.88 -32.46 -20.77
N ARG A 363 20.43 -32.85 -21.92
CA ARG A 363 20.55 -31.96 -23.10
C ARG A 363 19.21 -31.51 -23.66
N GLU A 364 18.19 -32.36 -23.64
CA GLU A 364 16.83 -31.98 -24.06
C GLU A 364 16.26 -30.91 -23.14
N VAL A 365 16.36 -31.11 -21.82
CA VAL A 365 15.89 -30.12 -20.84
C VAL A 365 16.71 -28.82 -20.90
N ASP A 366 18.03 -28.90 -21.08
CA ASP A 366 18.91 -27.73 -21.24
C ASP A 366 18.47 -26.85 -22.42
N LYS A 367 18.13 -27.49 -23.55
CA LYS A 367 17.61 -26.80 -24.72
C LYS A 367 16.26 -26.13 -24.41
N GLU A 368 15.30 -26.86 -23.87
CA GLU A 368 13.96 -26.34 -23.55
C GLU A 368 14.03 -25.20 -22.52
N PHE A 369 14.87 -25.34 -21.50
CA PHE A 369 15.06 -24.31 -20.48
C PHE A 369 15.64 -23.03 -21.08
N ARG A 370 16.66 -23.14 -21.93
CA ARG A 370 17.24 -21.97 -22.63
C ARG A 370 16.25 -21.29 -23.55
N GLU A 371 15.43 -22.05 -24.26
CA GLU A 371 14.37 -21.50 -25.11
C GLU A 371 13.35 -20.69 -24.30
N ILE A 372 12.88 -21.23 -23.17
CA ILE A 372 11.97 -20.53 -22.26
C ILE A 372 12.62 -19.27 -21.69
N MET A 373 13.85 -19.36 -21.18
CA MET A 373 14.56 -18.22 -20.61
C MET A 373 14.84 -17.13 -21.66
N SER A 374 15.13 -17.51 -22.91
CA SER A 374 15.30 -16.57 -24.01
C SER A 374 13.99 -15.87 -24.38
N GLU A 375 12.86 -16.59 -24.37
CA GLU A 375 11.54 -16.00 -24.57
C GLU A 375 11.23 -14.97 -23.48
N ILE A 376 11.44 -15.33 -22.21
CA ILE A 376 11.25 -14.46 -21.05
C ILE A 376 12.16 -13.22 -21.14
N ALA A 377 13.43 -13.39 -21.51
CA ALA A 377 14.37 -12.28 -21.69
C ALA A 377 13.93 -11.31 -22.80
N SER A 378 13.36 -11.83 -23.89
CA SER A 378 12.88 -11.00 -25.01
C SER A 378 11.62 -10.19 -24.65
N LYS A 379 10.75 -10.75 -23.80
CA LYS A 379 9.48 -10.16 -23.38
C LYS A 379 9.29 -10.42 -21.88
N PRO A 380 9.86 -9.58 -21.00
CA PRO A 380 9.90 -9.86 -19.57
C PRO A 380 8.54 -9.70 -18.85
N ARG A 381 7.41 -9.62 -19.56
CA ARG A 381 6.09 -9.42 -18.95
C ARG A 381 5.54 -10.71 -18.37
N LEU A 382 5.15 -10.69 -17.09
CA LEU A 382 4.66 -11.90 -16.40
C LEU A 382 3.42 -12.52 -17.08
N VAL A 383 2.45 -11.69 -17.45
CA VAL A 383 1.16 -12.14 -17.98
C VAL A 383 1.28 -12.88 -19.32
N VAL A 384 2.39 -12.69 -20.06
CA VAL A 384 2.63 -13.38 -21.34
C VAL A 384 2.79 -14.88 -21.13
N LEU A 385 3.42 -15.32 -20.03
CA LEU A 385 3.55 -16.75 -19.72
C LEU A 385 2.19 -17.41 -19.45
N ALA A 386 1.27 -16.69 -18.79
CA ALA A 386 -0.08 -17.19 -18.52
C ALA A 386 -0.93 -17.38 -19.80
N GLN A 387 -0.52 -16.78 -20.93
CA GLN A 387 -1.20 -16.95 -22.22
C GLN A 387 -0.71 -18.20 -22.98
N ARG A 388 0.43 -18.77 -22.58
CA ARG A 388 1.05 -19.90 -23.25
C ARG A 388 0.46 -21.23 -22.74
N LYS A 389 -0.48 -21.79 -23.51
CA LYS A 389 -1.27 -22.97 -23.11
C LYS A 389 -0.46 -24.26 -22.92
N ASP A 390 0.64 -24.42 -23.64
CA ASP A 390 1.52 -25.59 -23.59
C ASP A 390 2.52 -25.55 -22.41
N LEU A 391 2.73 -24.37 -21.82
CA LEU A 391 3.81 -24.13 -20.86
C LEU A 391 3.69 -24.99 -19.59
N SER A 392 2.50 -25.08 -18.98
CA SER A 392 2.31 -25.85 -17.73
C SER A 392 2.70 -27.32 -17.92
N ASN A 393 2.29 -27.94 -19.03
CA ASN A 393 2.64 -29.34 -19.32
C ASN A 393 4.12 -29.52 -19.67
N LEU A 394 4.71 -28.57 -20.41
CA LEU A 394 6.13 -28.56 -20.73
C LEU A 394 6.97 -28.48 -19.44
N LEU A 395 6.67 -27.51 -18.56
CA LEU A 395 7.37 -27.35 -17.28
C LEU A 395 7.24 -28.59 -16.39
N LYS A 396 6.06 -29.21 -16.30
CA LYS A 396 5.88 -30.47 -15.57
C LYS A 396 6.75 -31.59 -16.14
N SER A 397 6.82 -31.71 -17.47
CA SER A 397 7.68 -32.70 -18.13
C SER A 397 9.16 -32.45 -17.85
N MET A 398 9.62 -31.22 -18.02
CA MET A 398 11.00 -30.81 -17.71
C MET A 398 11.37 -31.10 -16.25
N LEU A 399 10.48 -30.80 -15.31
CA LEU A 399 10.70 -31.06 -13.89
C LEU A 399 10.83 -32.56 -13.59
N ASP A 400 10.00 -33.40 -14.23
CA ASP A 400 10.13 -34.87 -14.13
C ASP A 400 11.47 -35.36 -14.70
N GLN A 401 11.86 -34.88 -15.90
CA GLN A 401 13.14 -35.25 -16.50
C GLN A 401 14.34 -34.85 -15.62
N LEU A 402 14.33 -33.62 -15.05
CA LEU A 402 15.35 -33.19 -14.09
C LEU A 402 15.32 -34.02 -12.80
N GLY A 403 14.13 -34.40 -12.33
CA GLY A 403 13.95 -35.28 -11.19
C GLY A 403 14.62 -36.63 -11.41
N ARG A 404 14.47 -37.22 -12.61
CA ARG A 404 15.14 -38.47 -12.99
C ARG A 404 16.66 -38.30 -13.09
N CYS A 405 17.14 -37.21 -13.70
CA CYS A 405 18.57 -36.91 -13.75
C CYS A 405 19.18 -36.78 -12.35
N GLN A 406 18.50 -36.08 -11.44
CA GLN A 406 18.94 -35.94 -10.06
C GLN A 406 18.91 -37.28 -9.31
N LYS A 407 17.88 -38.10 -9.53
CA LYS A 407 17.80 -39.43 -8.93
C LYS A 407 18.96 -40.32 -9.39
N ALA A 408 19.25 -40.35 -10.69
CA ALA A 408 20.35 -41.12 -11.24
C ALA A 408 21.72 -40.63 -10.72
N LEU A 409 21.88 -39.32 -10.54
CA LEU A 409 23.04 -38.73 -9.88
C LEU A 409 23.18 -39.24 -8.44
N ASN A 410 22.11 -39.19 -7.65
CA ASN A 410 22.13 -39.65 -6.26
C ASN A 410 22.42 -41.15 -6.16
N GLU A 411 21.82 -41.97 -7.03
CA GLU A 411 22.09 -43.41 -7.11
C GLU A 411 23.56 -43.69 -7.43
N LEU A 412 24.16 -42.94 -8.37
CA LEU A 412 25.59 -43.05 -8.68
C LEU A 412 26.47 -42.65 -7.48
N LEU A 413 26.17 -41.54 -6.82
CA LEU A 413 26.94 -41.08 -5.66
C LEU A 413 26.85 -42.09 -4.51
N GLU A 414 25.68 -42.67 -4.29
CA GLU A 414 25.48 -43.70 -3.27
C GLU A 414 26.18 -45.01 -3.62
N GLU A 415 26.19 -45.41 -4.89
CA GLU A 415 26.99 -46.56 -5.36
C GLU A 415 28.49 -46.32 -5.06
N LYS A 416 29.01 -45.13 -5.37
CA LYS A 416 30.41 -44.78 -5.06
C LYS A 416 30.69 -44.79 -3.55
N ARG A 417 29.77 -44.27 -2.73
CA ARG A 417 29.86 -44.29 -1.26
C ARG A 417 29.84 -45.71 -0.69
N SER A 418 28.97 -46.58 -1.21
CA SER A 418 28.90 -47.99 -0.82
C SER A 418 30.20 -48.73 -1.15
N ILE A 419 30.81 -48.42 -2.31
CA ILE A 419 32.11 -48.96 -2.66
C ILE A 419 33.14 -48.47 -1.65
N PHE A 420 33.31 -47.16 -1.43
CA PHE A 420 34.28 -46.61 -0.47
C PHE A 420 33.61 -45.80 0.67
N PRO A 421 33.33 -46.42 1.84
CA PRO A 421 32.54 -45.80 2.90
C PRO A 421 33.09 -44.49 3.47
N ARG A 422 34.37 -44.17 3.30
CA ARG A 422 34.90 -42.87 3.75
C ARG A 422 34.31 -41.70 2.97
N PHE A 423 33.69 -41.93 1.81
CA PHE A 423 32.94 -40.88 1.10
C PHE A 423 31.68 -40.41 1.82
N TYR A 424 31.19 -41.12 2.85
CA TYR A 424 30.12 -40.59 3.71
C TYR A 424 30.57 -39.40 4.57
N PHE A 425 31.89 -39.14 4.71
CA PHE A 425 32.42 -38.00 5.45
C PHE A 425 32.56 -36.71 4.63
N ILE A 426 32.22 -36.74 3.33
CA ILE A 426 32.27 -35.58 2.44
C ILE A 426 30.91 -35.32 1.77
N GLY A 427 30.65 -34.04 1.47
CA GLY A 427 29.43 -33.63 0.77
C GLY A 427 29.41 -34.04 -0.70
N ASP A 428 28.25 -33.91 -1.35
CA ASP A 428 28.07 -34.30 -2.76
C ASP A 428 28.98 -33.49 -3.70
N ASP A 429 29.19 -32.20 -3.45
CA ASP A 429 30.05 -31.34 -4.26
C ASP A 429 31.54 -31.78 -4.19
N ASP A 430 32.04 -32.05 -2.98
CA ASP A 430 33.39 -32.58 -2.75
C ASP A 430 33.56 -33.95 -3.42
N LEU A 431 32.52 -34.80 -3.34
CA LEU A 431 32.53 -36.13 -3.95
C LEU A 431 32.52 -36.04 -5.48
N LEU A 432 31.77 -35.10 -6.05
CA LEU A 432 31.74 -34.88 -7.49
C LEU A 432 33.05 -34.28 -8.01
N GLU A 433 33.68 -33.39 -7.25
CA GLU A 433 34.98 -32.82 -7.61
C GLU A 433 36.07 -33.90 -7.66
N ILE A 434 36.16 -34.75 -6.63
CA ILE A 434 37.16 -35.83 -6.60
C ILE A 434 36.89 -36.88 -7.69
N LEU A 435 35.62 -37.21 -8.00
CA LEU A 435 35.27 -38.14 -9.07
C LEU A 435 35.53 -37.55 -10.46
N GLY A 436 35.25 -36.27 -10.66
CA GLY A 436 35.43 -35.58 -11.94
C GLY A 436 36.88 -35.26 -12.27
N GLN A 437 37.74 -35.08 -11.26
CA GLN A 437 39.18 -34.79 -11.42
C GLN A 437 40.06 -35.81 -10.72
N ALA A 438 39.71 -37.09 -10.87
CA ALA A 438 40.37 -38.26 -10.28
C ALA A 438 41.89 -38.34 -10.46
N THR A 439 42.43 -37.67 -11.49
CA THR A 439 43.85 -37.70 -11.87
C THR A 439 44.59 -36.41 -11.56
N ASN A 440 43.90 -35.37 -11.09
CA ASN A 440 44.51 -34.08 -10.77
C ASN A 440 45.13 -34.12 -9.35
N PRO A 441 46.47 -34.06 -9.20
CA PRO A 441 47.13 -34.19 -7.91
C PRO A 441 46.69 -33.14 -6.90
N THR A 442 46.42 -31.91 -7.34
CA THR A 442 46.00 -30.81 -6.46
C THR A 442 44.63 -31.08 -5.83
N VAL A 443 43.69 -31.61 -6.62
CA VAL A 443 42.35 -31.99 -6.15
C VAL A 443 42.44 -33.20 -5.22
N ILE A 444 43.23 -34.21 -5.59
CA ILE A 444 43.45 -35.37 -4.72
C ILE A 444 43.93 -34.93 -3.33
N GLN A 445 44.94 -34.06 -3.26
CA GLN A 445 45.48 -33.57 -1.99
C GLN A 445 44.45 -32.80 -1.15
N SER A 446 43.63 -31.95 -1.77
CA SER A 446 42.65 -31.13 -1.06
C SER A 446 41.58 -31.96 -0.36
N HIS A 447 41.18 -33.10 -0.94
CA HIS A 447 40.16 -33.99 -0.38
C HIS A 447 40.73 -35.11 0.48
N LEU A 448 41.98 -35.57 0.28
CA LEU A 448 42.58 -36.65 1.07
C LEU A 448 42.60 -36.36 2.57
N LYS A 449 42.90 -35.11 2.97
CA LYS A 449 42.86 -34.67 4.37
C LYS A 449 41.47 -34.75 5.00
N LYS A 450 40.39 -34.67 4.19
CA LYS A 450 39.01 -34.84 4.66
C LYS A 450 38.65 -36.33 4.80
N LEU A 451 39.23 -37.19 3.95
CA LEU A 451 38.93 -38.62 3.91
C LEU A 451 39.76 -39.46 4.89
N PHE A 452 40.97 -39.02 5.24
CA PHE A 452 41.89 -39.76 6.10
C PHE A 452 42.39 -38.94 7.29
N ALA A 453 41.99 -39.36 8.49
CA ALA A 453 42.62 -38.91 9.72
C ALA A 453 44.10 -39.35 9.72
N GLY A 454 45.02 -38.38 9.82
CA GLY A 454 46.47 -38.62 9.86
C GLY A 454 47.21 -38.47 8.53
N ILE A 455 46.51 -38.40 7.39
CA ILE A 455 47.13 -38.08 6.10
C ILE A 455 46.82 -36.63 5.76
N HIS A 456 47.82 -35.76 5.90
CA HIS A 456 47.68 -34.36 5.47
C HIS A 456 47.93 -34.22 3.96
N SER A 457 48.95 -34.92 3.47
CA SER A 457 49.28 -34.97 2.04
C SER A 457 49.92 -36.31 1.68
N VAL A 458 50.00 -36.60 0.39
CA VAL A 458 50.71 -37.78 -0.14
C VAL A 458 51.89 -37.36 -1.02
N ARG A 459 52.92 -38.20 -1.09
CA ARG A 459 54.06 -38.01 -1.98
C ARG A 459 53.80 -38.72 -3.29
N PHE A 460 53.75 -37.97 -4.39
CA PHE A 460 53.64 -38.54 -5.73
C PHE A 460 55.02 -38.86 -6.32
N ASP A 461 55.04 -39.67 -7.38
CA ASP A 461 56.20 -39.81 -8.27
C ASP A 461 56.34 -38.60 -9.21
N GLU A 462 57.46 -38.51 -9.93
CA GLU A 462 57.77 -37.36 -10.83
C GLU A 462 56.70 -37.16 -11.92
N ALA A 463 56.04 -38.24 -12.34
CA ALA A 463 54.99 -38.22 -13.34
C ALA A 463 53.58 -38.02 -12.76
N ASN A 464 53.43 -37.91 -11.43
CA ASN A 464 52.13 -37.86 -10.72
C ASN A 464 51.17 -39.01 -11.06
N GLN A 465 51.70 -40.20 -11.35
CA GLN A 465 50.94 -41.41 -11.65
C GLN A 465 50.87 -42.37 -10.47
N HIS A 466 51.78 -42.26 -9.51
CA HIS A 466 51.82 -43.14 -8.35
C HIS A 466 51.96 -42.37 -7.04
N ILE A 467 51.31 -42.88 -6.00
CA ILE A 467 51.53 -42.46 -4.61
C ILE A 467 52.64 -43.35 -4.01
N LEU A 468 53.69 -42.71 -3.52
CA LEU A 468 54.88 -43.33 -2.95
C LEU A 468 54.91 -43.32 -1.43
N GLY A 469 54.19 -42.39 -0.79
CA GLY A 469 54.24 -42.21 0.66
C GLY A 469 53.12 -41.32 1.16
N MET A 470 52.84 -41.41 2.45
CA MET A 470 51.88 -40.56 3.16
C MET A 470 52.63 -39.59 4.07
N ARG A 471 52.15 -38.35 4.19
CA ARG A 471 52.76 -37.30 4.99
C ARG A 471 51.76 -36.77 6.02
N SER A 472 52.20 -36.70 7.27
CA SER A 472 51.41 -36.15 8.37
C SER A 472 51.35 -34.62 8.31
N LEU A 473 50.54 -34.01 9.19
CA LEU A 473 50.48 -32.56 9.34
C LEU A 473 51.83 -31.98 9.82
N ASP A 474 52.50 -32.70 10.73
CA ASP A 474 53.81 -32.35 11.29
C ASP A 474 54.97 -32.60 10.31
N GLY A 475 54.65 -33.08 9.10
CA GLY A 475 55.60 -33.24 8.02
C GLY A 475 56.30 -34.60 7.97
N GLU A 476 56.05 -35.50 8.92
CA GLU A 476 56.56 -36.87 8.96
C GLU A 476 56.13 -37.63 7.69
N LEU A 477 57.10 -38.18 6.96
CA LEU A 477 56.86 -38.92 5.72
C LEU A 477 57.01 -40.42 5.97
N VAL A 478 55.95 -41.18 5.69
CA VAL A 478 55.94 -42.65 5.75
C VAL A 478 55.90 -43.21 4.32
N PRO A 479 57.00 -43.81 3.82
CA PRO A 479 57.00 -44.47 2.51
C PRO A 479 56.08 -45.69 2.52
N LEU A 480 55.28 -45.86 1.46
CA LEU A 480 54.46 -47.05 1.28
C LEU A 480 55.33 -48.20 0.77
N ILE A 481 55.06 -49.43 1.22
CA ILE A 481 55.79 -50.62 0.75
C ILE A 481 55.48 -50.88 -0.72
N LYS A 482 54.21 -50.74 -1.11
CA LYS A 482 53.77 -50.80 -2.50
C LYS A 482 53.28 -49.43 -2.94
N LYS A 483 53.80 -48.97 -4.09
CA LYS A 483 53.30 -47.77 -4.76
C LYS A 483 51.85 -47.97 -5.21
N ILE A 484 51.00 -46.96 -5.01
CA ILE A 484 49.59 -47.00 -5.45
C ILE A 484 49.47 -46.26 -6.77
N ARG A 485 48.95 -46.94 -7.80
CA ARG A 485 48.72 -46.32 -9.11
C ARG A 485 47.42 -45.51 -9.09
N ILE A 486 47.49 -44.27 -9.57
CA ILE A 486 46.33 -43.39 -9.73
C ILE A 486 45.64 -43.75 -11.04
N THR A 487 44.34 -44.03 -10.93
CA THR A 487 43.47 -44.37 -12.07
C THR A 487 42.22 -43.50 -12.01
N THR A 488 41.39 -43.58 -13.06
CA THR A 488 40.10 -42.89 -13.11
C THR A 488 39.08 -43.44 -12.11
N SER A 489 39.26 -44.68 -11.65
CA SER A 489 38.43 -45.32 -10.62
C SER A 489 38.91 -44.91 -9.23
N VAL A 490 38.48 -43.73 -8.77
CA VAL A 490 38.92 -43.10 -7.52
C VAL A 490 38.76 -44.02 -6.31
N GLU A 491 37.61 -44.67 -6.23
CA GLU A 491 37.24 -45.58 -5.17
C GLU A 491 38.17 -46.80 -5.07
N GLU A 492 38.74 -47.26 -6.19
CA GLU A 492 39.62 -48.44 -6.21
C GLU A 492 40.99 -48.09 -5.63
N TRP A 493 41.61 -47.01 -6.12
CA TRP A 493 42.94 -46.64 -5.64
C TRP A 493 42.89 -46.08 -4.22
N LEU A 494 41.81 -45.41 -3.80
CA LEU A 494 41.62 -44.99 -2.41
C LEU A 494 41.48 -46.19 -1.45
N LYS A 495 40.79 -47.25 -1.86
CA LYS A 495 40.76 -48.51 -1.11
C LYS A 495 42.14 -49.15 -1.01
N GLN A 496 42.90 -49.15 -2.10
CA GLN A 496 44.25 -49.68 -2.10
C GLN A 496 45.16 -48.86 -1.18
N LEU A 497 45.06 -47.53 -1.22
CA LEU A 497 45.77 -46.64 -0.30
C LEU A 497 45.42 -46.93 1.16
N ALA A 498 44.13 -47.07 1.47
CA ALA A 498 43.68 -47.39 2.83
C ALA A 498 44.23 -48.74 3.33
N LYS A 499 44.23 -49.76 2.47
CA LYS A 499 44.77 -51.08 2.78
C LYS A 499 46.29 -51.03 2.95
N GLU A 500 46.99 -50.41 2.01
CA GLU A 500 48.45 -50.32 1.99
C GLU A 500 48.98 -49.47 3.15
N MET A 501 48.27 -48.43 3.57
CA MET A 501 48.55 -47.69 4.79
C MET A 501 48.61 -48.63 6.00
N VAL A 502 47.58 -49.45 6.20
CA VAL A 502 47.53 -50.41 7.33
C VAL A 502 48.64 -51.45 7.20
N THR A 503 48.83 -52.03 6.01
CA THR A 503 49.89 -53.04 5.78
C THR A 503 51.28 -52.45 5.99
N THR A 504 51.53 -51.22 5.55
CA THR A 504 52.80 -50.51 5.76
C THR A 504 53.06 -50.32 7.24
N LEU A 505 52.08 -49.77 7.99
CA LEU A 505 52.23 -49.55 9.44
C LEU A 505 52.40 -50.85 10.23
N GLN A 506 51.70 -51.93 9.86
CA GLN A 506 51.87 -53.25 10.48
C GLN A 506 53.29 -53.80 10.28
N ASN A 507 53.82 -53.72 9.05
CA ASN A 507 55.19 -54.16 8.77
C ASN A 507 56.23 -53.31 9.47
N LEU A 508 56.03 -51.98 9.53
CA LEU A 508 56.91 -51.09 10.29
C LEU A 508 56.92 -51.45 11.78
N LEU A 509 55.76 -51.79 12.37
CA LEU A 509 55.69 -52.24 13.76
C LEU A 509 56.44 -53.56 13.98
N LEU A 510 56.25 -54.55 13.11
CA LEU A 510 56.98 -55.83 13.20
C LEU A 510 58.49 -55.64 13.08
N ASN A 511 58.93 -54.79 12.15
CA ASN A 511 60.34 -54.46 11.98
C ASN A 511 60.89 -53.71 13.21
N ALA A 512 60.13 -52.78 13.78
CA ALA A 512 60.50 -52.07 15.00
C ALA A 512 60.68 -53.02 16.20
N LEU A 513 59.77 -54.00 16.37
CA LEU A 513 59.87 -55.02 17.42
C LEU A 513 61.03 -56.02 17.18
N GLN A 514 61.35 -56.34 15.92
CA GLN A 514 62.52 -57.17 15.62
C GLN A 514 63.83 -56.43 15.89
N ASP A 515 63.89 -55.15 15.53
CA ASP A 515 65.07 -54.33 15.78
C ASP A 515 65.23 -54.04 17.28
N SER A 516 64.14 -53.88 18.04
CA SER A 516 64.20 -53.72 19.50
C SER A 516 64.80 -54.94 20.19
N LYS A 517 64.44 -56.16 19.77
CA LYS A 517 65.02 -57.40 20.30
C LYS A 517 66.54 -57.49 20.06
N LYS A 518 67.03 -56.94 18.95
CA LYS A 518 68.48 -56.89 18.65
C LYS A 518 69.22 -55.86 19.49
N GLN A 519 68.54 -54.79 19.92
CA GLN A 519 69.10 -53.70 20.73
C GLN A 519 68.70 -53.78 22.22
N ILE A 520 68.54 -55.00 22.76
CA ILE A 520 68.26 -55.24 24.20
C ILE A 520 66.99 -54.50 24.66
N GLY A 521 65.94 -54.51 23.82
CA GLY A 521 64.62 -53.96 24.16
C GLY A 521 64.47 -52.45 24.00
N GLN A 522 65.38 -51.77 23.28
CA GLN A 522 65.24 -50.34 22.90
C GLN A 522 64.81 -50.20 21.43
N VAL A 523 63.79 -49.41 21.14
CA VAL A 523 63.34 -49.16 19.76
C VAL A 523 64.18 -48.04 19.12
N PRO A 524 64.70 -48.22 17.89
CA PRO A 524 65.36 -47.13 17.15
C PRO A 524 64.37 -46.03 16.72
N VAL A 525 64.14 -45.04 17.59
CA VAL A 525 63.09 -44.01 17.42
C VAL A 525 63.27 -43.16 16.16
N GLU A 526 64.50 -42.95 15.70
CA GLU A 526 64.82 -42.16 14.49
C GLU A 526 64.44 -42.87 13.18
N LYS A 527 64.30 -44.20 13.20
CA LYS A 527 64.07 -45.02 12.00
C LYS A 527 62.58 -45.24 11.70
N TYR A 528 61.74 -45.17 12.72
CA TYR A 528 60.32 -45.52 12.63
C TYR A 528 59.43 -44.32 12.94
N PRO A 529 58.25 -44.23 12.31
CA PRO A 529 57.31 -43.15 12.59
C PRO A 529 56.93 -43.11 14.07
N SER A 530 56.69 -41.91 14.61
CA SER A 530 56.46 -41.68 16.05
C SER A 530 55.38 -42.60 16.62
N GLN A 531 54.26 -42.75 15.91
CA GLN A 531 53.16 -43.66 16.32
C GLN A 531 53.63 -45.12 16.47
N ILE A 532 54.48 -45.59 15.56
CA ILE A 532 55.00 -46.96 15.56
C ILE A 532 56.02 -47.13 16.68
N SER A 533 56.92 -46.16 16.86
CA SER A 533 57.92 -46.16 17.93
C SER A 533 57.26 -46.22 19.31
N CYS A 534 56.26 -45.38 19.57
CA CYS A 534 55.52 -45.39 20.83
C CYS A 534 54.79 -46.70 21.09
N LEU A 535 54.17 -47.28 20.05
CA LEU A 535 53.46 -48.55 20.17
C LEU A 535 54.43 -49.71 20.42
N ALA A 536 55.56 -49.76 19.70
CA ALA A 536 56.58 -50.77 19.90
C ALA A 536 57.19 -50.71 21.31
N GLU A 537 57.49 -49.51 21.82
CA GLU A 537 57.97 -49.31 23.19
C GLU A 537 56.93 -49.74 24.22
N SER A 538 55.65 -49.44 24.00
CA SER A 538 54.57 -49.89 24.90
C SER A 538 54.49 -51.43 24.96
N ILE A 539 54.62 -52.10 23.82
CA ILE A 539 54.64 -53.57 23.75
C ILE A 539 55.87 -54.13 24.48
N ASN A 540 57.06 -53.61 24.19
CA ASN A 540 58.31 -54.05 24.83
C ASN A 540 58.28 -53.82 26.35
N PHE A 541 57.76 -52.66 26.78
CA PHE A 541 57.59 -52.33 28.20
C PHE A 541 56.70 -53.37 28.89
N THR A 542 55.54 -53.67 28.32
CA THR A 542 54.62 -54.67 28.88
C THR A 542 55.26 -56.05 28.94
N GLU A 543 55.88 -56.53 27.86
CA GLU A 543 56.55 -57.85 27.82
C GLU A 543 57.66 -57.95 28.89
N ARG A 544 58.53 -56.94 28.98
CA ARG A 544 59.63 -56.90 29.97
C ARG A 544 59.13 -56.76 31.40
N CYS A 545 58.08 -55.98 31.63
CA CYS A 545 57.46 -55.82 32.95
C CYS A 545 56.86 -57.14 33.43
N GLU A 546 56.11 -57.84 32.57
CA GLU A 546 55.55 -59.16 32.89
C GLU A 546 56.63 -60.20 33.19
N GLU A 547 57.73 -60.23 32.44
CA GLU A 547 58.88 -61.09 32.71
C GLU A 547 59.57 -60.74 34.03
N ALA A 548 59.77 -59.45 34.31
CA ALA A 548 60.38 -58.99 35.56
C ALA A 548 59.53 -59.37 36.78
N ILE A 549 58.20 -59.29 36.68
CA ILE A 549 57.27 -59.74 37.73
C ILE A 549 57.41 -61.25 37.95
N LYS A 550 57.38 -62.05 36.87
CA LYS A 550 57.50 -63.52 36.95
C LYS A 550 58.83 -63.97 37.58
N ASN A 551 59.90 -63.25 37.31
CA ASN A 551 61.26 -63.58 37.77
C ASN A 551 61.67 -62.88 39.08
N GLY A 552 60.81 -62.04 39.67
CA GLY A 552 61.14 -61.28 40.88
C GLY A 552 62.23 -60.21 40.70
N GLN A 553 62.35 -59.63 39.50
CA GLN A 553 63.42 -58.70 39.09
C GLN A 553 62.91 -57.26 38.85
N LEU A 554 61.82 -56.85 39.50
CA LEU A 554 61.19 -55.54 39.32
C LEU A 554 62.14 -54.36 39.58
N ASP A 555 62.95 -54.42 40.63
CA ASP A 555 63.88 -53.33 40.98
C ASP A 555 64.93 -53.11 39.88
N LYS A 556 65.44 -54.21 39.29
CA LYS A 556 66.38 -54.15 38.16
C LYS A 556 65.72 -53.56 36.92
N PHE A 557 64.49 -53.98 36.62
CA PHE A 557 63.72 -53.44 35.51
C PHE A 557 63.44 -51.93 35.67
N HIS A 558 63.13 -51.48 36.89
CA HIS A 558 62.95 -50.06 37.18
C HIS A 558 64.23 -49.26 36.89
N THR A 559 65.40 -49.74 37.32
CA THR A 559 66.68 -49.10 37.00
C THR A 559 66.96 -49.07 35.49
N ASP A 560 66.67 -50.16 34.77
CA ASP A 560 66.87 -50.22 33.32
C ASP A 560 65.98 -49.21 32.57
N ILE A 561 64.73 -49.02 32.99
CA ILE A 561 63.82 -48.02 32.39
C ILE A 561 64.25 -46.59 32.73
N GLN A 562 64.74 -46.33 33.94
CA GLN A 562 65.29 -45.03 34.31
C GLN A 562 66.51 -44.67 33.43
N GLN A 563 67.39 -45.62 33.15
CA GLN A 563 68.52 -45.40 32.23
C GLN A 563 68.08 -45.10 30.80
N VAL A 564 67.02 -45.77 30.32
CA VAL A 564 66.43 -45.47 29.00
C VAL A 564 65.83 -44.07 28.97
N LEU A 565 65.14 -43.66 30.03
CA LEU A 565 64.59 -42.31 30.15
C LEU A 565 65.70 -41.25 30.14
N GLU A 566 66.74 -41.44 30.95
CA GLU A 566 67.91 -40.56 30.99
C GLU A 566 68.56 -40.42 29.61
N LYS A 567 68.68 -41.54 28.87
CA LYS A 567 69.19 -41.53 27.49
C LYS A 567 68.32 -40.66 26.59
N TYR A 568 67.00 -40.83 26.60
CA TYR A 568 66.10 -40.01 25.77
C TYR A 568 66.09 -38.54 26.16
N THR A 569 66.23 -38.20 27.45
CA THR A 569 66.32 -36.80 27.90
C THR A 569 67.65 -36.13 27.57
N ASN A 570 68.70 -36.91 27.32
CA ASN A 570 70.04 -36.41 26.99
C ASN A 570 70.30 -36.32 25.47
N VAL A 571 69.34 -36.72 24.62
CA VAL A 571 69.44 -36.54 23.16
C VAL A 571 69.14 -35.07 22.82
N HIS A 572 70.16 -34.33 22.39
CA HIS A 572 69.97 -33.03 21.76
C HIS A 572 69.42 -33.22 20.35
N ILE A 573 68.20 -32.71 20.11
CA ILE A 573 67.59 -32.64 18.78
C ILE A 573 68.08 -31.33 18.16
N ASP A 574 68.98 -31.41 17.17
CA ASP A 574 69.40 -30.27 16.34
C ASP A 574 68.32 -29.86 15.34
#